data_AF-A0A965GY23-F1
#
_entry.id   AF-A0A965GY23-F1
#
_cell.length_a   1.000
_cell.length_b   1.000
_cell.length_c   1.000
_cell.angle_alpha   90.00
_cell.angle_beta   90.00
_cell.angle_gamma   90.00
#
_symmetry.space_group_name_H-M   'P 1'
#
loop_
_entity.id
_entity.type
_entity.pdbx_description
1 polymer ?
#
loop_
_entity_poly.entity_id
_entity_poly.type
_entity_poly.pdbx_seq_one_letter_code
_entity_poly.pdbx_strand_id
1 'polypeptide(L)'
;MAELTFERPHALGLDAARAVAQRLADEMQTDYGVASHWHGNDLVFSRSGLSGVLRINSDSLRLEAKLGFLFSTYKTRIEASMAANFERYFGA
;
A
#
# COMPACT_ATOMS: atom_id res chain seq x y z
N MET A 1 18.13 -1.68 5.81
CA MET A 1 16.72 -2.02 5.52
C MET A 1 15.97 -0.71 5.37
N ALA A 2 15.13 -0.56 4.35
CA ALA A 2 14.39 0.69 4.17
C ALA A 2 12.94 0.48 4.58
N GLU A 3 12.47 1.30 5.51
CA GLU A 3 11.06 1.35 5.90
C GLU A 3 10.44 2.60 5.27
N LEU A 4 9.28 2.41 4.67
CA LEU A 4 8.42 3.44 4.13
C LEU A 4 7.15 3.43 4.97
N THR A 5 6.83 4.56 5.57
CA THR A 5 5.55 4.77 6.22
C THR A 5 4.88 5.96 5.56
N PHE A 6 3.65 5.76 5.10
CA PHE A 6 2.84 6.79 4.49
C PHE A 6 1.49 6.81 5.19
N GLU A 7 1.10 7.97 5.69
CA GLU A 7 -0.20 8.15 6.31
C GLU A 7 -0.91 9.30 5.62
N ARG A 8 -2.17 9.08 5.25
CA ARG A 8 -3.02 10.11 4.65
C ARG A 8 -4.42 10.06 5.27
N PRO A 9 -4.97 11.22 5.68
CA PRO A 9 -6.39 11.32 5.97
C PRO A 9 -7.21 11.22 4.68
N HIS A 10 -8.41 10.64 4.76
CA HIS A 10 -9.36 10.58 3.65
C HIS A 10 -10.81 10.72 4.14
N ALA A 11 -11.69 11.26 3.31
CA ALA A 11 -13.12 11.39 3.62
C ALA A 11 -14.00 10.29 2.98
N LEU A 12 -13.38 9.26 2.40
CA LEU A 12 -14.07 8.20 1.63
C LEU A 12 -14.93 7.26 2.50
N GLY A 13 -14.68 7.19 3.81
CA GLY A 13 -15.30 6.21 4.70
C GLY A 13 -14.70 4.81 4.53
N LEU A 14 -14.97 3.93 5.51
CA LEU A 14 -14.31 2.62 5.63
C LEU A 14 -14.56 1.70 4.41
N ASP A 15 -15.79 1.63 3.90
CA ASP A 15 -16.16 0.75 2.79
C ASP A 15 -15.46 1.12 1.48
N ALA A 16 -15.49 2.41 1.11
CA ALA A 16 -14.84 2.89 -0.10
C ALA A 16 -13.31 2.78 0.03
N ALA A 17 -12.76 3.11 1.20
CA ALA A 17 -11.33 2.97 1.44
C ALA A 17 -10.86 1.50 1.33
N ARG A 18 -11.67 0.55 1.80
CA ARG A 18 -11.40 -0.88 1.67
C ARG A 18 -11.44 -1.35 0.21
N ALA A 19 -12.45 -0.90 -0.55
CA ALA A 19 -12.57 -1.22 -1.96
C ALA A 19 -11.38 -0.69 -2.78
N VAL A 20 -10.94 0.53 -2.48
CA VAL A 20 -9.74 1.12 -3.09
C VAL A 20 -8.49 0.35 -2.70
N ALA A 21 -8.31 0.03 -1.41
CA ALA A 21 -7.16 -0.72 -0.94
C ALA A 21 -7.06 -2.11 -1.59
N GLN A 22 -8.20 -2.80 -1.78
CA GLN A 22 -8.25 -4.04 -2.53
C GLN A 22 -7.76 -3.84 -3.97
N ARG A 23 -8.29 -2.82 -4.66
CA ARG A 23 -7.90 -2.52 -6.03
C ARG A 23 -6.41 -2.21 -6.18
N LEU A 24 -5.86 -1.46 -5.24
CA LEU A 24 -4.42 -1.20 -5.17
C LEU A 24 -3.63 -2.50 -5.02
N ALA A 25 -4.11 -3.42 -4.18
CA ALA A 25 -3.47 -4.71 -3.96
C ALA A 25 -3.49 -5.59 -5.22
N ASP A 26 -4.60 -5.60 -5.96
CA ASP A 26 -4.73 -6.29 -7.25
C ASP A 26 -3.80 -5.70 -8.33
N GLU A 27 -3.67 -4.38 -8.39
CA GLU A 27 -2.73 -3.71 -9.29
C GLU A 27 -1.28 -4.06 -8.91
N MET A 28 -0.94 -4.04 -7.62
CA MET A 28 0.39 -4.45 -7.15
C MET A 28 0.70 -5.92 -7.44
N GLN A 29 -0.30 -6.79 -7.35
CA GLN A 29 -0.15 -8.19 -7.72
C GLN A 29 0.12 -8.32 -9.22
N THR A 30 -0.56 -7.54 -10.04
CA THR A 30 -0.45 -7.59 -11.50
C THR A 30 0.88 -6.99 -11.99
N ASP A 31 1.21 -5.77 -11.58
CA ASP A 31 2.42 -5.05 -12.03
C ASP A 31 3.69 -5.59 -11.38
N TYR A 32 3.60 -5.97 -10.10
CA TYR A 32 4.78 -6.29 -9.29
C TYR A 32 4.78 -7.71 -8.72
N GLY A 33 3.77 -8.54 -8.98
CA GLY A 33 3.72 -9.91 -8.46
C GLY A 33 3.68 -9.99 -6.94
N VAL A 34 3.13 -8.97 -6.28
CA VAL A 34 3.03 -8.90 -4.82
C VAL A 34 1.77 -9.63 -4.36
N ALA A 35 1.90 -10.60 -3.45
CA ALA A 35 0.75 -11.26 -2.87
C ALA A 35 0.17 -10.40 -1.75
N SER A 36 -1.16 -10.32 -1.66
CA SER A 36 -1.86 -9.58 -0.61
C SER A 36 -2.90 -10.46 0.07
N HIS A 37 -3.18 -10.18 1.34
CA HIS A 37 -4.21 -10.84 2.13
C HIS A 37 -4.82 -9.87 3.14
N TRP A 38 -6.10 -10.05 3.41
CA TRP A 38 -6.78 -9.29 4.46
C TRP A 38 -6.59 -9.94 5.83
N HIS A 39 -6.39 -9.10 6.83
CA HIS A 39 -6.39 -9.44 8.23
C HIS A 39 -7.30 -8.45 8.96
N GLY A 40 -8.60 -8.79 9.04
CA GLY A 40 -9.63 -7.85 9.52
C GLY A 40 -9.77 -6.64 8.59
N ASN A 41 -9.34 -5.49 9.07
CA ASN A 41 -9.34 -4.21 8.33
C ASN A 41 -7.96 -3.84 7.75
N ASP A 42 -6.94 -4.64 8.03
CA ASP A 42 -5.60 -4.40 7.52
C ASP A 42 -5.34 -5.29 6.30
N LEU A 43 -4.81 -4.71 5.22
CA LEU A 43 -4.38 -5.44 4.04
C LEU A 43 -2.86 -5.64 4.10
N VAL A 44 -2.44 -6.87 4.37
CA VAL A 44 -1.02 -7.24 4.45
C VAL A 44 -0.57 -7.74 3.09
N PHE A 45 0.56 -7.24 2.61
CA PHE A 45 1.11 -7.62 1.31
C PHE A 45 2.59 -7.97 1.41
N SER A 46 3.03 -9.00 0.70
CA SER A 46 4.43 -9.40 0.71
C SER A 46 4.86 -10.12 -0.56
N ARG A 47 6.15 -9.99 -0.87
CA ARG A 47 6.88 -10.62 -1.96
C ARG A 47 8.34 -10.81 -1.52
N SER A 48 9.08 -11.68 -2.22
CA SER A 48 10.53 -11.75 -2.12
C SER A 48 11.18 -10.36 -2.25
N GLY A 49 11.61 -9.78 -1.13
CA GLY A 49 12.28 -8.47 -1.07
C GLY A 49 11.39 -7.24 -0.80
N LEU A 50 10.07 -7.40 -0.65
CA LEU A 50 9.13 -6.33 -0.28
C LEU A 50 8.07 -6.89 0.67
N SER A 51 7.79 -6.22 1.78
CA SER A 51 6.74 -6.66 2.72
C SER A 51 6.06 -5.44 3.31
N GLY A 52 4.76 -5.47 3.55
CA GLY A 52 4.07 -4.32 4.11
C GLY A 52 2.66 -4.61 4.56
N VAL A 53 2.05 -3.61 5.16
CA VAL A 53 0.67 -3.62 5.64
C VAL A 53 0.03 -2.27 5.35
N LEU A 54 -1.23 -2.32 4.95
CA LEU A 54 -2.07 -1.17 4.70
C LEU A 54 -3.22 -1.19 5.69
N ARG A 55 -3.16 -0.31 6.69
CA ARG A 55 -4.22 -0.14 7.67
C ARG A 55 -5.23 0.86 7.15
N ILE A 56 -6.50 0.45 7.11
CA ILE A 56 -7.59 1.30 6.67
C ILE A 56 -8.46 1.64 7.87
N ASN A 57 -8.54 2.93 8.17
CA ASN A 57 -9.48 3.49 9.13
C ASN A 57 -10.61 4.23 8.37
N SER A 58 -11.60 4.69 9.11
CA SER A 58 -12.75 5.39 8.56
C SER A 58 -12.39 6.75 7.93
N ASP A 59 -11.39 7.41 8.50
CA ASP A 59 -10.97 8.79 8.23
C ASP A 59 -9.50 8.89 7.81
N SER A 60 -8.75 7.79 7.88
CA SER A 60 -7.32 7.77 7.63
C SER A 60 -6.85 6.42 7.12
N LEU A 61 -5.75 6.45 6.39
CA LEU A 61 -5.11 5.27 5.87
C LEU A 61 -3.61 5.34 6.16
N ARG A 62 -3.04 4.21 6.61
CA ARG A 62 -1.63 4.06 6.91
C ARG A 62 -1.03 2.89 6.15
N LEU A 63 -0.08 3.18 5.27
CA LEU A 63 0.75 2.20 4.59
C LEU A 63 2.10 2.09 5.30
N GLU A 64 2.49 0.87 5.66
CA GLU A 64 3.80 0.54 6.20
C GLU A 64 4.43 -0.50 5.28
N ALA A 65 5.54 -0.18 4.61
CA ALA A 65 6.25 -1.10 3.73
C ALA A 65 7.74 -1.17 4.10
N LYS A 66 8.30 -2.37 4.05
CA LYS A 66 9.70 -2.70 4.27
C LYS A 66 10.28 -3.26 2.99
N LEU A 67 11.31 -2.59 2.49
CA LEU A 67 12.06 -3.01 1.32
C LEU A 67 13.38 -3.67 1.74
N GLY A 68 13.59 -4.87 1.21
CA GLY A 68 14.84 -5.61 1.32
C GLY A 68 15.97 -4.97 0.51
N PHE A 69 17.20 -5.41 0.76
CA PHE A 69 18.42 -4.79 0.22
C PHE A 69 18.44 -4.73 -1.32
N LEU A 70 17.88 -5.73 -2.00
CA LEU A 70 17.77 -5.80 -3.46
C LEU A 70 16.92 -4.67 -4.08
N PHE A 71 15.95 -4.16 -3.32
CA PHE A 71 15.03 -3.11 -3.77
C PHE A 71 15.39 -1.72 -3.24
N SER A 72 16.49 -1.58 -2.50
CA SER A 72 16.91 -0.29 -1.93
C SER A 72 17.14 0.79 -3.00
N THR A 73 17.69 0.44 -4.17
CA THR A 73 17.87 1.35 -5.31
C THR A 73 16.56 1.66 -6.06
N TYR A 74 15.57 0.75 -5.98
CA TYR A 74 14.24 0.94 -6.57
C TYR A 74 13.23 1.52 -5.59
N LYS A 75 13.64 1.78 -4.33
CA LYS A 75 12.79 2.33 -3.26
C LYS A 75 12.00 3.52 -3.76
N THR A 76 12.68 4.52 -4.34
CA THR A 76 12.04 5.75 -4.81
C THR A 76 10.99 5.46 -5.89
N ARG A 77 11.20 4.46 -6.75
CA ARG A 77 10.24 4.10 -7.80
C ARG A 77 9.03 3.34 -7.25
N ILE A 78 9.24 2.42 -6.31
CA ILE A 78 8.16 1.67 -5.66
C ILE A 78 7.34 2.61 -4.78
N GLU A 79 8.02 3.45 -4.00
CA GLU A 79 7.40 4.50 -3.19
C GLU A 79 6.60 5.47 -4.06
N ALA A 80 7.16 5.94 -5.17
CA ALA A 80 6.44 6.83 -6.10
C ALA A 80 5.26 6.13 -6.78
N SER A 81 5.38 4.86 -7.16
CA SER A 81 4.26 4.10 -7.75
C SER A 81 3.16 3.85 -6.73
N MET A 82 3.54 3.46 -5.51
CA MET A 82 2.62 3.34 -4.37
C MET A 82 1.92 4.68 -4.13
N ALA A 83 2.67 5.75 -3.92
CA ALA A 83 2.15 7.08 -3.66
C ALA A 83 1.28 7.59 -4.82
N ALA A 84 1.65 7.37 -6.07
CA ALA A 84 0.86 7.78 -7.24
C ALA A 84 -0.46 7.01 -7.33
N ASN A 85 -0.45 5.70 -7.06
CA ASN A 85 -1.68 4.92 -7.01
C ASN A 85 -2.55 5.37 -5.81
N PHE A 86 -1.94 5.64 -4.66
CA PHE A 86 -2.65 6.20 -3.51
C PHE A 86 -3.27 7.57 -3.83
N GLU A 87 -2.51 8.48 -4.43
CA GLU A 87 -3.00 9.81 -4.79
C GLU A 87 -4.11 9.73 -5.86
N ARG A 88 -4.03 8.76 -6.78
CA ARG A 88 -5.07 8.53 -7.77
C ARG A 88 -6.42 8.12 -7.18
N TYR A 89 -6.42 7.36 -6.08
CA TYR A 89 -7.65 6.83 -5.50
C TYR A 89 -8.11 7.50 -4.20
N PHE A 90 -7.18 8.08 -3.44
CA PHE A 90 -7.42 8.77 -2.17
C PHE A 90 -7.13 10.26 -2.23
N GLY A 91 -6.54 10.77 -3.31
CA GLY A 91 -6.36 12.19 -3.55
C GLY A 91 -7.69 12.82 -3.95
N ALA A 92 -8.27 13.57 -3.02
CA ALA A 92 -9.28 14.59 -3.27
C ALA A 92 -8.73 15.92 -2.73
#